data_AF-A0A1G6XE17-F1
#
_entry.id   AF-A0A1G6XE17-F1
#
_cell.length_a   1.000
_cell.length_b   1.000
_cell.length_c   1.000
_cell.angle_alpha   90.00
_cell.angle_beta   90.00
_cell.angle_gamma   90.00
#
_symmetry.space_group_name_H-M   'P 1'
#
loop_
_entity.id
_entity.type
_entity.pdbx_description
1 polymer ?
#
loop_
_entity_poly.entity_id
_entity_poly.type
_entity_poly.pdbx_seq_one_letter_code
_entity_poly.pdbx_strand_id
1 'polypeptide(L)'
;MISVKAYYGREPQILRTHDDVVSFLESVRVDSESLGYPIMTLWYVNGDEHTPEFGVGVNSDLGALSYSGRLYPGIWFSSGDVDVRGDDVLSYDYQGSEMPVPVRGEIPYADVLDAAVEFFRLDGDRPMSVRWQKLVR
;
A
#
# COMPACT_ATOMS: atom_id res chain seq x y z
N MET A 1 -16.07 -9.24 12.85
CA MET A 1 -15.10 -8.14 12.97
C MET A 1 -14.02 -8.44 11.95
N ILE A 2 -13.84 -7.57 10.95
CA ILE A 2 -12.77 -7.71 9.96
C ILE A 2 -11.42 -7.63 10.68
N SER A 3 -10.46 -8.44 10.23
CA SER A 3 -9.04 -8.21 10.54
C SER A 3 -8.22 -8.28 9.26
N VAL A 4 -7.16 -7.49 9.18
CA VAL A 4 -6.23 -7.47 8.05
C VAL A 4 -4.88 -8.00 8.52
N LYS A 5 -4.28 -8.88 7.73
CA LYS A 5 -2.88 -9.30 7.89
C LYS A 5 -2.02 -8.37 7.08
N ALA A 6 -1.21 -7.55 7.75
CA ALA A 6 -0.21 -6.71 7.11
C ALA A 6 1.16 -7.39 7.23
N TYR A 7 1.70 -7.86 6.11
CA TYR A 7 3.00 -8.52 6.07
C TYR A 7 4.10 -7.47 6.03
N TYR A 8 4.83 -7.41 7.13
CA TYR A 8 5.98 -6.54 7.33
C TYR A 8 6.96 -7.26 8.28
N GLY A 9 7.85 -8.07 7.68
CA GLY A 9 8.70 -9.02 8.40
C GLY A 9 8.17 -10.46 8.36
N ARG A 10 8.73 -11.33 9.22
CA ARG A 10 8.48 -12.79 9.17
C ARG A 10 7.05 -13.19 9.51
N GLU A 11 6.40 -12.44 10.40
CA GLU A 11 5.03 -12.69 10.84
C GLU A 11 4.16 -11.48 10.49
N PRO A 12 2.90 -11.68 10.04
CA PRO A 12 2.03 -10.56 9.75
C PRO A 12 1.56 -9.88 11.03
N GLN A 13 1.52 -8.55 11.00
CA GLN A 13 0.80 -7.77 11.99
C GLN A 13 -0.71 -7.93 11.76
N ILE A 14 -1.47 -8.23 12.80
CA ILE A 14 -2.93 -8.37 12.70
C ILE A 14 -3.61 -7.06 13.11
N LEU A 15 -4.16 -6.36 12.12
CA LEU A 15 -4.88 -5.10 12.30
C LEU A 15 -6.37 -5.40 12.54
N ARG A 16 -6.94 -4.90 13.64
CA ARG A 16 -8.34 -5.12 14.02
C ARG A 16 -9.12 -3.83 14.24
N THR A 17 -8.41 -2.73 14.36
CA THR A 17 -8.96 -1.42 14.63
C THR A 17 -8.34 -0.37 13.73
N HIS A 18 -9.01 0.77 13.66
CA HIS A 18 -8.46 1.98 13.05
C HIS A 18 -7.08 2.33 13.63
N ASP A 19 -6.94 2.27 14.96
CA ASP A 19 -5.72 2.67 15.64
C ASP A 19 -4.57 1.69 15.39
N ASP A 20 -4.88 0.41 15.14
CA ASP A 20 -3.87 -0.57 14.70
C ASP A 20 -3.31 -0.19 13.33
N VAL A 21 -4.17 0.21 12.38
CA VAL A 21 -3.76 0.63 11.03
C VAL A 21 -2.84 1.84 11.10
N VAL A 22 -3.24 2.87 11.85
CA VAL A 22 -2.45 4.10 12.04
C VAL A 22 -1.12 3.77 12.70
N SER A 23 -1.13 3.08 13.84
CA SER A 23 0.10 2.77 14.58
C SER A 23 1.08 1.91 13.76
N PHE A 24 0.55 0.98 12.97
CA PHE A 24 1.35 0.15 12.08
C PHE A 24 2.03 1.00 10.99
N LEU A 25 1.28 1.84 10.27
CA LEU A 25 1.87 2.66 9.21
C LEU A 25 2.84 3.72 9.73
N GLU A 26 2.61 4.26 10.92
CA GLU A 26 3.58 5.14 11.58
C GLU A 26 4.88 4.39 11.89
N SER A 27 4.81 3.14 12.35
CA SER A 27 6.02 2.33 12.58
C SER A 27 6.79 2.04 11.29
N VAL A 28 6.09 1.71 10.19
CA VAL A 28 6.70 1.49 8.87
C VAL A 28 7.36 2.78 8.37
N ARG A 29 6.73 3.93 8.60
CA ARG A 29 7.29 5.23 8.25
C ARG A 29 8.59 5.53 8.99
N VAL A 30 8.60 5.33 10.32
CA VAL A 30 9.81 5.49 11.14
C VAL A 30 10.93 4.58 10.65
N ASP A 31 10.62 3.33 10.31
CA ASP A 31 11.61 2.39 9.79
C ASP A 31 12.14 2.80 8.41
N SER A 32 11.26 3.24 7.49
CA SER A 32 11.66 3.76 6.18
C SER A 32 12.60 4.95 6.30
N GLU A 33 12.31 5.89 7.21
CA GLU A 33 13.15 7.04 7.51
C GLU A 33 14.50 6.62 8.12
N SER A 34 14.49 5.67 9.06
CA SER A 34 15.71 5.18 9.71
C SER A 34 16.62 4.41 8.76
N LEU A 35 16.06 3.67 7.81
CA LEU A 35 16.78 2.82 6.88
C LEU A 35 17.19 3.56 5.60
N GLY A 36 16.52 4.67 5.29
CA GLY A 36 16.82 5.51 4.13
C GLY A 36 16.35 4.93 2.80
N TYR A 37 15.34 4.05 2.82
CA TYR A 37 14.74 3.50 1.60
C TYR A 37 13.22 3.29 1.74
N PRO A 38 12.47 3.28 0.61
CA PRO A 38 11.02 3.03 0.61
C PRO A 38 10.70 1.58 1.00
N ILE A 39 9.66 1.38 1.80
CA ILE A 39 9.23 0.05 2.28
C ILE A 39 7.84 -0.25 1.74
N MET A 40 7.65 -1.42 1.15
CA MET A 40 6.34 -1.98 0.80
C MET A 40 5.88 -2.96 1.88
N THR A 41 4.57 -2.98 2.14
CA THR A 41 3.90 -3.99 2.97
C THR A 41 2.74 -4.59 2.20
N LEU A 42 2.44 -5.88 2.36
CA LEU A 42 1.36 -6.56 1.62
C LEU A 42 0.22 -6.95 2.57
N TRP A 43 -0.99 -6.52 2.23
CA TRP A 43 -2.14 -6.59 3.11
C TRP A 43 -3.21 -7.50 2.52
N TYR A 44 -3.80 -8.33 3.38
CA TYR A 44 -4.80 -9.32 3.01
C TYR A 44 -5.88 -9.39 4.09
N VAL A 45 -7.16 -9.47 3.69
CA VAL A 45 -8.26 -9.69 4.63
C VAL A 45 -8.15 -11.09 5.23
N ASN A 46 -8.10 -11.16 6.55
CA ASN A 46 -7.94 -12.41 7.27
C ASN A 46 -9.20 -13.28 7.15
N GLY A 47 -9.03 -14.51 6.69
CA GLY A 47 -10.13 -15.47 6.48
C GLY A 47 -10.79 -15.37 5.11
N ASP A 48 -10.32 -14.49 4.22
CA ASP A 48 -10.73 -14.43 2.82
C ASP A 48 -9.61 -15.03 1.95
N GLU A 49 -9.81 -16.25 1.44
CA GLU A 49 -8.84 -16.95 0.57
C GLU A 49 -8.73 -16.34 -0.83
N HIS A 50 -9.66 -15.45 -1.19
CA HIS A 50 -9.69 -14.71 -2.46
C HIS A 50 -9.46 -13.22 -2.25
N THR A 51 -8.94 -12.84 -1.07
CA THR A 51 -8.69 -11.46 -0.74
C THR A 51 -7.77 -10.83 -1.79
N PRO A 52 -8.10 -9.60 -2.24
CA PRO A 52 -7.18 -8.83 -3.04
C PRO A 52 -5.89 -8.62 -2.26
N GLU A 53 -4.77 -8.60 -2.98
CA GLU A 53 -3.53 -8.06 -2.47
C GLU A 53 -3.62 -6.54 -2.48
N PHE A 54 -3.37 -5.93 -1.33
CA PHE A 54 -3.25 -4.49 -1.18
C PHE A 54 -1.84 -4.16 -0.72
N GLY A 55 -1.03 -3.62 -1.64
CA GLY A 55 0.30 -3.15 -1.32
C GLY A 55 0.23 -1.74 -0.75
N VAL A 56 0.86 -1.53 0.40
CA VAL A 56 1.00 -0.22 1.04
C VAL A 56 2.47 0.10 1.19
N GLY A 57 2.94 0.99 0.32
CA GLY A 57 4.29 1.52 0.28
C GLY A 57 4.40 2.82 1.04
N VAL A 58 5.48 2.97 1.81
CA VAL A 58 5.82 4.17 2.59
C VAL A 58 7.25 4.61 2.25
N ASN A 59 7.42 5.91 2.04
CA ASN A 59 8.67 6.58 1.70
C ASN A 59 8.72 7.97 2.38
N SER A 60 8.92 7.98 3.70
CA SER A 60 8.82 9.20 4.54
C SER A 60 7.48 9.94 4.33
N ASP A 61 7.49 11.15 3.75
CA ASP A 61 6.29 11.97 3.50
C ASP A 61 5.50 11.55 2.24
N LEU A 62 5.98 10.56 1.51
CA LEU A 62 5.32 9.99 0.33
C LEU A 62 5.04 8.50 0.56
N GLY A 63 4.27 7.93 -0.36
CA GLY A 63 4.10 6.49 -0.46
C GLY A 63 3.28 6.12 -1.68
N ALA A 64 3.08 4.84 -1.90
CA ALA A 64 2.34 4.34 -3.04
C ALA A 64 1.48 3.16 -2.65
N LEU A 65 0.37 2.99 -3.35
CA LEU A 65 -0.57 1.91 -3.13
C LEU A 65 -0.59 1.01 -4.35
N SER A 66 -0.73 -0.29 -4.15
CA SER A 66 -1.09 -1.25 -5.20
C SER A 66 -2.33 -2.04 -4.80
N TYR A 67 -3.12 -2.45 -5.78
CA TYR A 67 -4.30 -3.27 -5.55
C TYR A 67 -4.50 -4.25 -6.70
N SER A 68 -4.72 -5.52 -6.38
CA SER A 68 -5.11 -6.53 -7.35
C SER A 68 -6.26 -7.36 -6.80
N GLY A 69 -7.44 -7.28 -7.42
CA GLY A 69 -8.48 -8.27 -7.19
C GLY A 69 -9.91 -7.75 -7.28
N ARG A 70 -10.82 -8.65 -6.89
CA ARG A 70 -12.28 -8.45 -6.92
C ARG A 70 -12.76 -7.94 -8.28
N LEU A 71 -13.53 -6.86 -8.28
CA LEU A 71 -14.13 -6.27 -9.48
C LEU A 71 -13.14 -5.47 -10.35
N TYR A 72 -11.86 -5.40 -9.96
CA TYR A 72 -10.83 -4.61 -10.64
C TYR A 72 -9.73 -5.52 -11.23
N PRO A 73 -9.97 -6.18 -12.37
CA PRO A 73 -9.00 -7.08 -12.97
C PRO A 73 -7.71 -6.34 -13.38
N GLY A 74 -6.56 -6.96 -13.08
CA GLY A 74 -5.23 -6.42 -13.31
C GLY A 74 -4.58 -5.88 -12.03
N ILE A 75 -3.43 -5.24 -12.20
CA ILE A 75 -2.70 -4.56 -11.13
C ILE A 75 -2.96 -3.06 -11.28
N TRP A 76 -3.35 -2.44 -10.18
CA TRP A 76 -3.59 -1.01 -10.11
C TRP A 76 -2.60 -0.38 -9.14
N PHE A 77 -2.16 0.83 -9.44
CA PHE A 77 -1.39 1.66 -8.54
C PHE A 77 -2.15 2.94 -8.22
N SER A 78 -1.85 3.58 -7.09
CA SER A 78 -2.24 4.97 -6.85
C SER A 78 -1.75 5.89 -7.99
N SER A 79 -2.33 7.07 -8.11
CA SER A 79 -1.99 8.04 -9.16
C SER A 79 -1.91 9.45 -8.59
N GLY A 80 -0.68 9.88 -8.32
CA GLY A 80 -0.36 11.22 -7.85
C GLY A 80 -0.31 12.25 -8.96
N ASP A 81 -0.11 13.52 -8.58
CA ASP A 81 -0.05 14.67 -9.50
C ASP A 81 1.37 14.99 -10.00
N VAL A 82 2.33 14.07 -9.83
CA VAL A 82 3.71 14.32 -10.25
C VAL A 82 3.81 14.30 -11.78
N ASP A 83 4.19 15.44 -12.37
CA ASP A 83 4.41 15.60 -13.81
C ASP A 83 5.76 15.01 -14.24
N VAL A 84 5.94 13.71 -14.05
CA VAL A 84 7.08 12.96 -14.58
C VAL A 84 6.73 12.42 -15.95
N ARG A 85 7.57 12.65 -16.95
CA ARG A 85 7.42 12.07 -18.29
C ARG A 85 8.19 10.75 -18.37
N GLY A 86 7.54 9.69 -18.84
CA GLY A 86 8.16 8.38 -19.04
C GLY A 86 7.60 7.29 -18.14
N ASP A 87 8.12 6.07 -18.30
CA ASP A 87 7.74 4.86 -17.57
C ASP A 87 8.69 4.57 -16.41
N ASP A 88 9.24 5.62 -15.80
CA ASP A 88 10.18 5.49 -14.70
C ASP A 88 9.52 4.80 -13.50
N VAL A 89 10.31 3.97 -12.82
CA VAL A 89 9.89 3.19 -11.64
C VAL A 89 10.77 3.50 -10.44
N LEU A 90 10.15 3.49 -9.26
CA LEU A 90 10.77 3.50 -7.95
C LEU A 90 10.91 2.07 -7.44
N SER A 91 11.95 1.81 -6.67
CA SER A 91 12.18 0.51 -6.03
C SER A 91 11.74 0.61 -4.57
N TYR A 92 10.65 -0.09 -4.22
CA TYR A 92 10.23 -0.26 -2.83
C TYR A 92 10.72 -1.62 -2.32
N ASP A 93 11.28 -1.67 -1.12
CA ASP A 93 11.71 -2.94 -0.52
C ASP A 93 10.53 -3.67 0.10
N TYR A 94 10.32 -4.92 -0.31
CA TYR A 94 9.47 -5.88 0.39
C TYR A 94 10.34 -7.06 0.87
N GLN A 95 10.78 -6.99 2.12
CA GLN A 95 11.55 -8.05 2.77
C GLN A 95 12.84 -8.43 2.02
N GLY A 96 13.58 -7.42 1.53
CA GLY A 96 14.79 -7.63 0.73
C GLY A 96 14.54 -7.88 -0.76
N SER A 97 13.28 -7.79 -1.21
CA SER A 97 12.91 -7.89 -2.63
C SER A 97 12.45 -6.55 -3.17
N GLU A 98 12.99 -6.13 -4.30
CA GLU A 98 12.57 -4.90 -4.98
C GLU A 98 11.20 -5.06 -5.63
N MET A 99 10.30 -4.15 -5.26
CA MET A 99 8.96 -4.01 -5.82
C MET A 99 8.90 -2.74 -6.67
N PRO A 100 8.87 -2.86 -8.01
CA PRO A 100 8.81 -1.69 -8.88
C PRO A 100 7.44 -1.02 -8.78
N VAL A 101 7.45 0.28 -8.50
CA VAL A 101 6.28 1.14 -8.41
C VAL A 101 6.42 2.25 -9.45
N PRO A 102 5.41 2.55 -10.29
CA PRO A 102 5.50 3.70 -11.20
C PRO A 102 5.76 4.99 -10.44
N VAL A 103 6.63 5.89 -10.92
CA VAL A 103 6.92 7.15 -10.22
C VAL A 103 5.65 8.00 -10.01
N ARG A 104 4.74 7.99 -11.00
CA ARG A 104 3.40 8.62 -10.90
C ARG A 104 2.49 7.96 -9.86
N GLY A 105 2.94 6.85 -9.27
CA GLY A 105 2.26 6.11 -8.22
C GLY A 105 2.40 6.77 -6.85
N GLU A 106 3.43 7.59 -6.63
CA GLU A 106 3.61 8.24 -5.34
C GLU A 106 2.56 9.33 -5.08
N ILE A 107 1.99 9.27 -3.89
CA ILE A 107 1.03 10.21 -3.32
C ILE A 107 1.52 10.64 -1.93
N PRO A 108 1.02 11.77 -1.39
CA PRO A 108 1.29 12.18 -0.01
C PRO A 108 1.00 11.05 0.99
N TYR A 109 1.85 10.89 2.01
CA TYR A 109 1.68 9.88 3.05
C TYR A 109 0.33 9.96 3.76
N ALA A 110 -0.21 11.17 3.95
CA ALA A 110 -1.55 11.34 4.52
C ALA A 110 -2.64 10.64 3.68
N ASP A 111 -2.54 10.70 2.35
CA ASP A 111 -3.46 10.03 1.44
C ASP A 111 -3.27 8.50 1.47
N VAL A 112 -2.04 8.03 1.65
CA VAL A 112 -1.73 6.60 1.88
C VAL A 112 -2.42 6.10 3.14
N LEU A 113 -2.30 6.84 4.24
CA LEU A 113 -2.90 6.50 5.52
C LEU A 113 -4.43 6.46 5.44
N ASP A 114 -5.03 7.50 4.85
CA ASP A 114 -6.48 7.58 4.69
C ASP A 114 -7.02 6.44 3.82
N ALA A 115 -6.35 6.12 2.71
CA ALA A 115 -6.72 5.00 1.85
C ALA A 115 -6.54 3.64 2.53
N ALA A 116 -5.48 3.44 3.34
CA ALA A 116 -5.28 2.21 4.08
C ALA A 116 -6.34 1.99 5.16
N VAL A 117 -6.75 3.06 5.84
CA VAL A 117 -7.90 3.05 6.75
C VAL A 117 -9.20 2.75 5.99
N GLU A 118 -9.38 3.32 4.81
CA GLU A 118 -10.54 3.06 3.96
C GLU A 118 -10.60 1.59 3.53
N PHE A 119 -9.50 1.01 3.05
CA PHE A 119 -9.40 -0.42 2.71
C PHE A 119 -9.84 -1.31 3.88
N PHE A 120 -9.37 -1.01 5.09
CA PHE A 120 -9.77 -1.72 6.31
C PHE A 120 -11.27 -1.59 6.59
N ARG A 121 -11.87 -0.41 6.38
CA ARG A 121 -13.31 -0.17 6.58
C ARG A 121 -14.19 -0.80 5.50
N LEU A 122 -13.66 -0.94 4.28
CA LEU A 122 -14.37 -1.47 3.11
C LEU A 122 -14.23 -3.00 2.95
N ASP A 123 -13.85 -3.72 4.00
CA ASP A 123 -13.69 -5.17 3.96
C ASP A 123 -12.75 -5.65 2.83
N GLY A 124 -11.69 -4.88 2.61
CA GLY A 124 -10.67 -5.13 1.59
C GLY A 124 -11.03 -4.70 0.18
N ASP A 125 -12.12 -3.95 -0.04
CA ASP A 125 -12.35 -3.33 -1.34
C ASP A 125 -11.39 -2.15 -1.60
N ARG A 126 -11.18 -1.85 -2.89
CA ARG A 126 -10.28 -0.79 -3.36
C ARG A 126 -10.71 0.59 -2.84
N PRO A 127 -9.83 1.31 -2.11
CA PRO A 127 -10.09 2.68 -1.63
C PRO A 127 -10.52 3.64 -2.75
N MET A 128 -11.48 4.52 -2.45
CA MET A 128 -11.98 5.56 -3.36
C MET A 128 -11.40 6.94 -3.05
N SER A 129 -10.76 7.13 -1.89
CA SER A 129 -10.13 8.38 -1.47
C SER A 129 -8.97 8.81 -2.38
N VAL A 130 -8.40 7.89 -3.16
CA VAL A 130 -7.29 8.14 -4.07
C VAL A 130 -7.65 7.80 -5.52
N ARG A 131 -6.94 8.41 -6.46
CA ARG A 131 -7.01 8.06 -7.88
C ARG A 131 -6.15 6.83 -8.14
N TRP A 132 -6.56 6.04 -9.12
CA TRP A 132 -5.87 4.81 -9.50
C TRP A 132 -5.55 4.80 -10.99
N GLN A 133 -4.42 4.20 -11.31
CA GLN A 133 -3.99 3.91 -12.68
C GLN A 133 -3.77 2.41 -12.83
N LYS A 134 -4.24 1.85 -13.94
CA LYS A 134 -4.02 0.44 -14.25
C LYS A 134 -2.62 0.28 -14.83
N LEU A 135 -1.88 -0.72 -14.37
CA LEU A 135 -0.65 -1.13 -15.04
C LEU A 135 -1.03 -1.75 -16.40
N VAL A 136 -0.72 -1.03 -17.48
CA VAL A 136 -0.85 -1.54 -18.85
C VAL A 136 0.53 -2.01 -19.27
N ARG A 137 0.68 -3.32 -19.51
CA ARG A 137 1.85 -3.88 -20.18
C ARG A 137 1.60 -3.99 -21.67
#